data_AF-A0A0L9T5K9-F1
#
_entry.id   AF-A0A0L9T5K9-F1
#
_cell.length_a   1.000
_cell.length_b   1.000
_cell.length_c   1.000
_cell.angle_alpha   90.00
_cell.angle_beta   90.00
_cell.angle_gamma   90.00
#
_symmetry.space_group_name_H-M   'P 1'
#
loop_
_entity.id
_entity.type
_entity.pdbx_description
1 polymer ?
#
loop_
_entity_poly.entity_id
_entity_poly.type
_entity_poly.pdbx_seq_one_letter_code
_entity_poly.pdbx_strand_id
1 'polypeptide(L)'
;MSLPRCGIPDITATPNPNPNPNGLSSSPPQNYSYFPGNPKWSKFTLTYRVTRMPSSVSVSQNDFKQALRNAFNTWGQNNSFTFTETTGQSDIVAGFHRGLHFDFYPFDGRGGVLAHAFAPDDGRMHMDADGHSNDPNAVMAPTYAGVRRTLRQDDKDGLNNLYGF
;
A
#
# COMPACT_ATOMS: atom_id res chain seq x y z
N MET A 1 -1.00 -8.69 21.96
CA MET A 1 -0.67 -8.90 20.54
C MET A 1 -1.14 -7.67 19.78
N SER A 2 -0.30 -7.12 18.90
CA SER A 2 -0.66 -5.98 18.05
C SER A 2 -1.75 -6.39 17.05
N LEU A 3 -2.59 -5.42 16.65
CA LEU A 3 -3.55 -5.64 15.57
C LEU A 3 -2.79 -5.75 14.23
N PRO A 4 -3.33 -6.53 13.27
CA PRO A 4 -2.76 -6.63 11.93
C PRO A 4 -2.68 -5.28 11.25
N ARG A 5 -1.58 -5.03 10.53
CA ARG A 5 -1.31 -3.71 9.95
C ARG A 5 -0.47 -3.79 8.68
N CYS A 6 -0.27 -2.62 8.07
CA CYS A 6 0.76 -2.40 7.06
C CYS A 6 2.16 -2.59 7.68
N GLY A 7 3.07 -3.21 6.92
CA GLY A 7 4.47 -3.44 7.30
C GLY A 7 5.38 -2.22 7.12
N ILE A 8 4.88 -1.13 6.54
CA ILE A 8 5.63 0.12 6.42
C ILE A 8 5.68 0.81 7.80
N PRO A 9 6.87 1.23 8.27
CA PRO A 9 7.00 1.98 9.51
C PRO A 9 6.27 3.32 9.42
N ASP A 10 5.50 3.67 10.47
CA ASP A 10 4.78 4.96 10.53
C ASP A 10 5.72 6.16 10.69
N ILE A 11 6.96 5.92 11.17
CA ILE A 11 7.99 6.94 11.40
C ILE A 11 9.27 6.46 10.70
N THR A 12 9.56 6.99 9.51
CA THR A 12 10.89 6.87 8.92
C THR A 12 11.83 7.80 9.69
N ALA A 13 13.07 7.38 9.96
CA ALA A 13 13.98 7.96 10.95
C ALA A 13 14.58 9.35 10.59
N THR A 14 13.77 10.26 10.06
CA THR A 14 14.00 11.70 10.18
C THR A 14 12.76 12.30 10.81
N PRO A 15 12.79 12.70 12.10
CA PRO A 15 11.90 13.74 12.57
C PRO A 15 12.02 14.89 11.57
N ASN A 16 10.90 15.50 11.18
CA ASN A 16 10.93 16.81 10.55
C ASN A 16 12.02 17.65 11.27
N PRO A 17 13.12 18.06 10.61
CA PRO A 17 14.23 18.75 11.27
C PRO A 17 13.83 20.10 11.87
N ASN A 18 12.59 20.53 11.63
CA ASN A 18 12.02 21.72 12.21
C ASN A 18 10.80 21.38 13.09
N PRO A 19 11.02 20.86 14.32
CA PRO A 19 10.04 21.07 15.38
C PRO A 19 10.08 22.56 15.67
N ASN A 20 9.22 23.33 14.99
CA ASN A 20 9.05 24.75 15.28
C ASN A 20 8.82 24.89 16.80
N PRO A 21 9.75 25.47 17.58
CA PRO A 21 9.61 25.60 19.03
C PRO A 21 8.48 26.55 19.41
N ASN A 22 7.98 27.33 18.43
CA ASN A 22 6.97 28.36 18.59
C ASN A 22 5.73 28.02 17.76
N GLY A 23 5.01 27.00 18.22
CA GLY A 23 3.55 26.78 18.22
C GLY A 23 2.58 27.62 17.37
N LEU A 24 2.88 27.97 16.12
CA LEU A 24 1.92 28.54 15.16
C LEU A 24 2.26 28.07 13.74
N SER A 25 2.01 26.80 13.43
CA SER A 25 1.65 26.43 12.07
C SER A 25 0.13 26.41 12.01
N SER A 26 -0.45 27.29 11.21
CA SER A 26 -1.90 27.34 10.93
C SER A 26 -2.40 26.14 10.11
N SER A 27 -1.55 25.13 9.88
CA SER A 27 -1.90 23.91 9.19
C SER A 27 -2.04 22.78 10.21
N PRO A 28 -3.16 22.03 10.23
CA PRO A 28 -3.28 20.84 11.07
C PRO A 28 -2.10 19.89 10.78
N PRO A 29 -1.62 19.12 11.78
CA PRO A 29 -0.61 18.10 11.53
C PRO A 29 -1.10 17.16 10.43
N GLN A 30 -0.33 17.05 9.36
CA GLN A 30 -0.63 16.13 8.26
C GLN A 30 -0.53 14.70 8.78
N ASN A 31 -1.50 13.84 8.46
CA ASN A 31 -1.51 12.44 8.94
C ASN A 31 -0.76 11.49 7.98
N TYR A 32 0.08 12.03 7.10
CA TYR A 32 0.88 11.29 6.13
C TYR A 32 2.35 11.73 6.14
N SER A 33 3.23 10.84 5.70
CA SER A 33 4.66 11.09 5.51
C SER A 33 5.13 10.50 4.18
N TYR A 34 6.15 11.08 3.58
CA TYR A 34 6.76 10.57 2.36
C TYR A 34 7.99 9.71 2.66
N PHE A 35 8.34 8.83 1.72
CA PHE A 35 9.64 8.18 1.74
C PHE A 35 10.78 9.22 1.63
N PRO A 36 11.96 8.96 2.22
CA PRO A 36 13.11 9.84 2.06
C PRO A 36 13.38 10.17 0.59
N GLY A 37 13.55 11.46 0.28
CA GLY A 37 13.75 11.96 -1.08
C GLY A 37 12.46 12.19 -1.87
N ASN A 38 11.28 11.98 -1.28
CA ASN A 38 9.96 12.18 -1.91
C ASN A 38 9.87 11.57 -3.33
N PRO A 39 10.23 10.28 -3.50
CA PRO A 39 10.21 9.63 -4.80
C PRO A 39 8.81 9.63 -5.41
N LYS A 40 8.76 9.82 -6.73
CA LYS A 40 7.53 9.97 -7.52
C LYS A 40 7.70 9.24 -8.84
N TRP A 41 6.59 8.71 -9.35
CA TRP A 41 6.55 8.30 -10.74
C TRP A 41 6.74 9.53 -11.64
N SER A 42 7.64 9.43 -12.61
CA SER A 42 7.86 10.48 -13.61
C SER A 42 6.73 10.60 -14.65
N LYS A 43 5.80 9.65 -14.64
CA LYS A 43 4.66 9.55 -15.57
C LYS A 43 3.38 9.22 -14.81
N PHE A 44 2.23 9.59 -15.39
CA PHE A 44 0.90 9.33 -14.83
C PHE A 44 0.22 8.09 -15.40
N THR A 45 0.67 7.57 -16.54
CA THR A 45 0.18 6.30 -17.09
C THR A 45 1.05 5.17 -16.57
N LEU A 46 0.52 4.43 -15.61
CA LEU A 46 1.21 3.33 -14.95
C LEU A 46 0.65 1.99 -15.41
N THR A 47 1.53 1.01 -15.48
CA THR A 47 1.21 -0.38 -15.78
C THR A 47 1.36 -1.22 -14.53
N TYR A 48 0.50 -2.22 -14.35
CA TYR A 48 0.62 -3.15 -13.23
C TYR A 48 0.47 -4.60 -13.67
N ARG A 49 1.08 -5.52 -12.93
CA ARG A 49 0.89 -6.96 -13.13
C ARG A 49 0.80 -7.73 -11.82
N VAL A 50 0.18 -8.90 -11.90
CA VAL A 50 0.12 -9.87 -10.80
C VAL A 50 1.09 -11.00 -11.07
N THR A 51 2.00 -11.26 -10.14
CA THR A 51 2.93 -12.40 -10.22
C THR A 51 2.18 -13.73 -10.00
N ARG A 52 2.86 -14.83 -10.28
CA ARG A 52 2.30 -16.16 -10.05
C ARG A 52 1.99 -16.34 -8.57
N MET A 53 0.74 -16.65 -8.25
CA MET A 53 0.30 -16.84 -6.86
C MET A 53 0.78 -18.20 -6.31
N PRO A 54 1.27 -18.25 -5.06
CA PRO A 54 1.53 -19.51 -4.36
C PRO A 54 0.24 -20.33 -4.21
N SER A 55 0.34 -21.65 -4.30
CA SER A 55 -0.82 -22.56 -4.14
C SER A 55 -1.40 -22.57 -2.72
N SER A 56 -0.67 -22.03 -1.73
CA SER A 56 -1.14 -21.87 -0.35
C SER A 56 -2.14 -20.74 -0.17
N VAL A 57 -2.27 -19.83 -1.15
CA VAL A 57 -3.23 -18.73 -1.10
C VAL A 57 -4.57 -19.23 -1.58
N SER A 58 -5.61 -19.06 -0.75
CA SER A 58 -6.98 -19.51 -1.05
C SER A 58 -7.76 -18.59 -1.99
N VAL A 59 -7.34 -17.32 -2.12
CA VAL A 59 -7.96 -16.34 -3.02
C VAL A 59 -7.58 -16.66 -4.46
N SER A 60 -8.55 -16.60 -5.38
CA SER A 60 -8.27 -16.80 -6.80
C SER A 60 -7.49 -15.63 -7.39
N GLN A 61 -6.66 -15.89 -8.42
CA GLN A 61 -5.93 -14.82 -9.10
C GLN A 61 -6.86 -13.79 -9.76
N ASN A 62 -8.05 -14.20 -10.19
CA ASN A 62 -9.04 -13.29 -10.77
C ASN A 62 -9.63 -12.36 -9.72
N ASP A 63 -9.97 -12.88 -8.53
CA ASP A 63 -10.49 -12.06 -7.43
C ASP A 63 -9.43 -11.06 -6.96
N PHE A 64 -8.17 -11.50 -6.89
CA PHE A 64 -7.08 -10.60 -6.53
C PHE A 64 -6.86 -9.51 -7.58
N LYS A 65 -6.85 -9.85 -8.88
CA LYS A 65 -6.80 -8.87 -9.97
C LYS A 65 -7.97 -7.89 -9.93
N GLN A 66 -9.18 -8.36 -9.63
CA GLN A 66 -10.36 -7.51 -9.51
C GLN A 66 -10.24 -6.54 -8.32
N ALA A 67 -9.71 -7.01 -7.19
CA ALA A 67 -9.44 -6.15 -6.04
C ALA A 67 -8.43 -5.05 -6.37
N LEU A 68 -7.32 -5.40 -7.05
CA LEU A 68 -6.34 -4.41 -7.53
C LEU A 68 -6.96 -3.40 -8.49
N ARG A 69 -7.75 -3.86 -9.46
CA ARG A 69 -8.42 -2.98 -10.43
C ARG A 69 -9.33 -1.98 -9.70
N ASN A 70 -10.10 -2.43 -8.70
CA ASN A 70 -10.96 -1.55 -7.91
C ASN A 70 -10.14 -0.53 -7.11
N ALA A 71 -9.02 -0.94 -6.51
CA ALA A 71 -8.14 -0.04 -5.77
C ALA A 71 -7.52 1.02 -6.69
N PHE A 72 -6.96 0.61 -7.85
CA PHE A 72 -6.38 1.53 -8.82
C PHE A 72 -7.41 2.47 -9.46
N ASN A 73 -8.64 2.00 -9.71
CA ASN A 73 -9.72 2.87 -10.16
C ASN A 73 -10.06 3.93 -9.11
N THR A 74 -10.05 3.57 -7.82
CA THR A 74 -10.29 4.52 -6.73
C THR A 74 -9.23 5.62 -6.71
N TRP A 75 -7.96 5.26 -6.91
CA TRP A 75 -6.89 6.24 -7.07
C TRP A 75 -7.09 7.09 -8.34
N GLY A 76 -7.18 6.47 -9.51
CA GLY A 76 -7.23 7.20 -10.79
C GLY A 76 -8.45 8.10 -10.97
N GLN A 77 -9.57 7.86 -10.27
CA GLN A 77 -10.73 8.76 -10.29
C GLN A 77 -10.51 10.07 -9.52
N ASN A 78 -9.48 10.14 -8.67
CA ASN A 78 -9.24 11.28 -7.78
C ASN A 78 -7.96 12.05 -8.11
N ASN A 79 -7.29 11.72 -9.22
CA ASN A 79 -6.04 12.36 -9.68
C ASN A 79 -5.80 12.07 -11.17
N SER A 80 -4.65 12.49 -11.72
CA SER A 80 -4.34 12.28 -13.14
C SER A 80 -3.79 10.88 -13.49
N PHE A 81 -3.62 9.98 -12.52
CA PHE A 81 -3.07 8.65 -12.79
C PHE A 81 -4.05 7.74 -13.53
N THR A 82 -3.52 6.97 -14.47
CA THR A 82 -4.22 5.86 -15.11
C THR A 82 -3.44 4.57 -14.90
N PHE A 83 -4.15 3.46 -14.75
CA PHE A 83 -3.57 2.17 -14.41
C PHE A 83 -4.03 1.11 -15.41
N THR A 84 -3.08 0.43 -16.04
CA THR A 84 -3.37 -0.61 -17.04
C THR A 84 -2.73 -1.94 -16.65
N GLU A 85 -3.50 -3.01 -16.64
CA GLU A 85 -2.99 -4.36 -16.39
C GLU A 85 -2.16 -4.84 -17.60
N THR A 86 -0.99 -5.44 -17.34
CA THR A 86 -0.14 -6.06 -18.37
C THR A 86 0.40 -7.41 -17.90
N THR A 87 0.86 -8.23 -18.85
CA THR A 87 1.53 -9.51 -18.59
C THR A 87 3.07 -9.40 -18.63
N GLY A 88 3.60 -8.33 -19.23
CA GLY A 88 5.04 -8.10 -19.43
C GLY A 88 5.70 -7.35 -18.27
N GLN A 89 6.79 -6.63 -18.56
CA GLN A 89 7.35 -5.66 -17.62
C GLN A 89 6.31 -4.60 -17.27
N SER A 90 6.30 -4.16 -16.02
CA SER A 90 5.33 -3.21 -15.50
C SER A 90 5.94 -2.31 -14.43
N ASP A 91 5.32 -1.15 -14.23
CA ASP A 91 5.73 -0.18 -13.21
C ASP A 91 5.42 -0.70 -11.80
N ILE A 92 4.24 -1.31 -11.63
CA ILE A 92 3.80 -1.88 -10.36
C ILE A 92 3.75 -3.40 -10.47
N VAL A 93 4.32 -4.11 -9.49
CA VAL A 93 4.34 -5.58 -9.46
C VAL A 93 3.74 -6.06 -8.14
N ALA A 94 2.56 -6.67 -8.23
CA ALA A 94 1.83 -7.17 -7.07
C ALA A 94 1.98 -8.70 -6.92
N GLY A 95 2.24 -9.19 -5.71
CA GLY A 95 2.46 -10.62 -5.48
C GLY A 95 2.28 -11.07 -4.04
N PHE A 96 2.04 -12.36 -3.85
CA PHE A 96 1.98 -13.00 -2.54
C PHE A 96 3.32 -13.65 -2.20
N HIS A 97 3.84 -13.36 -1.01
CA HIS A 97 5.12 -13.88 -0.53
C HIS A 97 4.96 -14.43 0.89
N ARG A 98 5.90 -15.28 1.33
CA ARG A 98 5.89 -15.88 2.67
C ARG A 98 7.26 -15.71 3.30
N GLY A 99 7.29 -15.34 4.58
CA GLY A 99 8.53 -15.25 5.34
C GLY A 99 9.59 -14.39 4.65
N LEU A 100 10.84 -14.87 4.63
CA LEU A 100 11.92 -14.23 3.90
C LEU A 100 11.71 -14.33 2.38
N HIS A 101 11.63 -13.17 1.72
CA HIS A 101 11.36 -13.08 0.28
C HIS A 101 12.25 -12.06 -0.46
N PHE A 102 13.54 -12.04 -0.09
CA PHE A 102 14.64 -11.38 -0.80
C PHE A 102 14.55 -9.85 -0.94
N ASP A 103 13.76 -9.19 -0.11
CA ASP A 103 13.66 -7.72 -0.06
C ASP A 103 14.04 -7.12 1.30
N PHE A 104 14.58 -7.94 2.20
CA PHE A 104 14.96 -7.61 3.59
C PHE A 104 13.79 -7.23 4.53
N TYR A 105 12.54 -7.38 4.08
CA TYR A 105 11.34 -7.17 4.90
C TYR A 105 10.54 -8.48 5.00
N PRO A 106 11.03 -9.49 5.74
CA PRO A 106 10.32 -10.77 5.82
C PRO A 106 8.93 -10.61 6.44
N PHE A 107 7.95 -11.36 5.94
CA PHE A 107 6.66 -11.50 6.63
C PHE A 107 6.82 -12.32 7.91
N ASP A 108 6.02 -11.99 8.93
CA ASP A 108 6.03 -12.60 10.26
C ASP A 108 4.95 -13.68 10.44
N GLY A 109 4.15 -13.93 9.40
CA GLY A 109 3.09 -14.92 9.40
C GLY A 109 1.80 -14.38 9.99
N ARG A 110 0.95 -15.29 10.51
CA ARG A 110 -0.41 -14.95 10.91
C ARG A 110 -0.48 -13.86 11.98
N GLY A 111 -1.21 -12.79 11.70
CA GLY A 111 -1.63 -11.81 12.71
C GLY A 111 -0.76 -10.57 12.83
N GLY A 112 0.33 -10.49 12.07
CA GLY A 112 1.26 -9.37 12.07
C GLY A 112 1.15 -8.47 10.83
N VAL A 113 2.20 -8.47 10.02
CA VAL A 113 2.32 -7.68 8.80
C VAL A 113 1.50 -8.31 7.68
N LEU A 114 0.45 -7.62 7.22
CA LEU A 114 -0.42 -8.14 6.16
C LEU A 114 0.12 -7.91 4.76
N ALA A 115 0.83 -6.79 4.58
CA ALA A 115 1.36 -6.35 3.30
C ALA A 115 2.39 -5.24 3.50
N HIS A 116 3.27 -5.08 2.51
CA HIS A 116 4.12 -3.89 2.36
C HIS A 116 4.24 -3.50 0.89
N ALA A 117 4.66 -2.26 0.65
CA ALA A 117 4.88 -1.74 -0.70
C ALA A 117 6.14 -0.87 -0.74
N PHE A 118 6.76 -0.80 -1.90
CA PHE A 118 7.95 0.00 -2.12
C PHE A 118 7.61 1.31 -2.84
N ALA A 119 8.42 2.33 -2.58
CA ALA A 119 8.26 3.63 -3.20
C ALA A 119 8.45 3.56 -4.73
N PRO A 120 7.96 4.55 -5.49
CA PRO A 120 8.41 4.74 -6.87
C PRO A 120 9.94 4.88 -6.96
N ASP A 121 10.63 4.41 -7.99
CA ASP A 121 10.14 3.63 -9.14
C ASP A 121 10.25 2.10 -8.92
N ASP A 122 10.46 1.63 -7.68
CA ASP A 122 10.52 0.19 -7.36
C ASP A 122 9.15 -0.48 -7.62
N GLY A 123 8.08 0.11 -7.08
CA GLY A 123 6.70 -0.26 -7.43
C GLY A 123 6.27 -1.68 -7.05
N ARG A 124 7.09 -2.42 -6.29
CA ARG A 124 6.67 -3.72 -5.75
C ARG A 124 5.64 -3.55 -4.65
N MET A 125 4.66 -4.44 -4.63
CA MET A 125 3.64 -4.56 -3.59
C MET A 125 3.50 -6.02 -3.21
N HIS A 126 3.80 -6.35 -1.96
CA HIS A 126 3.77 -7.73 -1.47
C HIS A 126 2.66 -7.87 -0.42
N MET A 127 1.90 -8.95 -0.53
CA MET A 127 0.96 -9.38 0.50
C MET A 127 1.47 -10.66 1.15
N ASP A 128 1.20 -10.81 2.44
CA ASP A 128 1.54 -12.03 3.16
C ASP A 128 0.65 -13.19 2.66
N ALA A 129 1.30 -14.28 2.25
CA ALA A 129 0.66 -15.51 1.85
C ALA A 129 0.18 -16.34 3.07
N ASP A 130 0.67 -16.06 4.27
CA ASP A 130 0.21 -16.65 5.52
C ASP A 130 -1.05 -15.94 6.03
N GLY A 131 -2.10 -16.13 5.26
CA GLY A 131 -3.32 -15.35 5.33
C GLY A 131 -4.18 -15.46 6.59
N HIS A 132 -5.27 -14.71 6.50
CA HIS A 132 -6.39 -14.50 7.41
C HIS A 132 -7.06 -15.79 7.95
N SER A 133 -7.71 -15.68 9.11
CA SER A 133 -8.57 -16.74 9.65
C SER A 133 -9.79 -16.92 8.76
N ASN A 134 -10.18 -18.18 8.52
CA ASN A 134 -11.45 -18.50 7.84
C ASN A 134 -12.68 -18.33 8.74
N ASP A 135 -12.48 -18.06 10.03
CA ASP A 135 -13.55 -17.72 10.96
C ASP A 135 -13.93 -16.23 10.78
N PRO A 136 -15.16 -15.91 10.32
CA PRO A 136 -15.61 -14.54 10.10
C PRO A 136 -15.70 -13.71 11.39
N ASN A 137 -15.70 -14.35 12.56
CA ASN A 137 -15.72 -13.69 13.86
C ASN A 137 -14.31 -13.53 14.47
N ALA A 138 -13.27 -14.08 13.83
CA ALA A 138 -11.91 -13.91 14.31
C ALA A 138 -11.42 -12.48 14.07
N VAL A 139 -10.55 -11.99 14.96
CA VAL A 139 -9.82 -10.73 14.77
C VAL A 139 -9.04 -10.72 13.44
N MET A 140 -8.69 -11.91 12.94
CA MET A 140 -8.01 -12.15 11.66
C MET A 140 -8.93 -12.51 10.51
N ALA A 141 -10.25 -12.40 10.64
CA ALA A 141 -11.16 -12.59 9.52
C ALA A 141 -10.73 -11.71 8.33
N PRO A 142 -10.91 -12.15 7.08
CA PRO A 142 -10.59 -11.36 5.89
C PRO A 142 -11.38 -10.04 5.82
N THR A 143 -12.37 -9.86 6.68
CA THR A 143 -13.11 -8.63 6.88
C THR A 143 -12.36 -7.71 7.86
N TYR A 144 -11.43 -6.93 7.33
CA TYR A 144 -11.08 -5.63 7.89
C TYR A 144 -12.37 -4.82 8.13
N ALA A 145 -12.42 -3.97 9.16
CA ALA A 145 -13.62 -3.35 9.77
C ALA A 145 -14.46 -2.38 8.88
N GLY A 146 -14.74 -2.78 7.64
CA GLY A 146 -15.42 -2.05 6.59
C GLY A 146 -14.52 -1.84 5.37
N VAL A 147 -15.03 -2.17 4.18
CA VAL A 147 -14.38 -1.81 2.92
C VAL A 147 -14.54 -0.31 2.71
N ARG A 148 -13.45 0.45 2.76
CA ARG A 148 -13.44 1.85 2.31
C ARG A 148 -13.10 1.87 0.83
N ARG A 149 -14.06 2.30 0.01
CA ARG A 149 -13.95 2.33 -1.46
C ARG A 149 -13.70 3.73 -2.02
N THR A 150 -13.44 4.70 -1.14
CA THR A 150 -13.23 6.11 -1.50
C THR A 150 -12.06 6.69 -0.73
N LEU A 151 -11.31 7.58 -1.37
CA LEU A 151 -10.24 8.34 -0.73
C LEU A 151 -10.82 9.44 0.16
N ARG A 152 -10.23 9.61 1.35
CA ARG A 152 -10.50 10.74 2.23
C ARG A 152 -9.74 11.98 1.75
N GLN A 153 -10.09 13.13 2.31
CA GLN A 153 -9.43 14.39 1.95
C GLN A 153 -7.93 14.34 2.27
N ASP A 154 -7.53 13.76 3.42
CA ASP A 154 -6.13 13.59 3.82
C ASP A 154 -5.31 12.80 2.77
N ASP A 155 -5.88 11.74 2.20
CA ASP A 155 -5.25 10.95 1.12
C ASP A 155 -5.07 11.77 -0.17
N LYS A 156 -6.06 12.61 -0.50
CA LYS A 156 -6.02 13.49 -1.67
C LYS A 156 -5.01 14.62 -1.49
N ASP A 157 -4.99 15.24 -0.32
CA ASP A 157 -4.07 16.32 0.02
C ASP A 157 -2.62 15.82 0.01
N GLY A 158 -2.37 14.63 0.57
CA GLY A 158 -1.05 14.00 0.52
C GLY A 158 -0.55 13.77 -0.90
N LEU A 159 -1.44 13.37 -1.81
CA LEU A 159 -1.09 13.17 -3.20
C LEU A 159 -0.93 14.49 -3.97
N ASN A 160 -1.81 15.47 -3.75
CA ASN A 160 -1.74 16.80 -4.36
C ASN A 160 -0.47 17.54 -3.95
N ASN A 161 -0.10 17.47 -2.66
CA ASN A 161 1.13 18.07 -2.16
C ASN A 161 2.39 17.42 -2.76
N LEU A 162 2.31 16.15 -3.14
CA LEU A 162 3.41 15.44 -3.78
C LEU A 162 3.46 15.72 -5.29
N TYR A 163 2.34 15.70 -6.01
CA TYR A 163 2.32 15.76 -7.48
C TYR A 163 1.92 17.11 -8.08
N GLY A 164 1.38 18.03 -7.28
CA GLY A 164 0.98 19.37 -7.72
C GLY A 164 -0.28 19.40 -8.58
N PHE A 165 -1.25 18.52 -8.29
CA PHE A 165 -2.57 18.54 -8.94
C PHE A 165 -3.39 19.77 -8.59
#